data_AF-A0A8J5X0M7-F1
#
_entry.id   AF-A0A8J5X0M7-F1
#
_cell.length_a   1.000
_cell.length_b   1.000
_cell.length_c   1.000
_cell.angle_alpha   90.00
_cell.angle_beta   90.00
_cell.angle_gamma   90.00
#
_symmetry.space_group_name_H-M   'P 1'
#
loop_
_entity.id
_entity.type
_entity.pdbx_description
1 polymer ?
#
loop_
_entity_poly.entity_id
_entity_poly.type
_entity_poly.pdbx_seq_one_letter_code
_entity_poly.pdbx_strand_id
1 'polypeptide(L)'
;MSAFETEVKLFGKWSFEDVTISDISLEDYIAVKPKYAQFLPHSCGRWQKKRFRKAYCPIVERLTCALMRFGRNNGKKLMALRIVKHSFEIIHLLTDQNPVQVLTDAVINCGPREDSTRVGGGGAVRRQACDVSPLRRVNQAIFLIATGAREAAFRNIKTIAECLADEVVNAAKGSSNSYAIKKKDEIERVAKSNR
;
A
#
# COMPACT_ATOMS: atom_id res chain seq x y z
N MET A 1 -25.79 -2.42 -25.75
CA MET A 1 -26.22 -2.78 -24.38
C MET A 1 -25.12 -3.63 -23.78
N SER A 2 -24.30 -3.07 -22.88
CA SER A 2 -23.19 -3.79 -22.28
C SER A 2 -23.73 -4.93 -21.40
N ALA A 3 -23.24 -6.15 -21.62
CA ALA A 3 -23.53 -7.29 -20.76
C ALA A 3 -23.23 -6.92 -19.30
N PHE A 4 -24.20 -7.11 -18.41
CA PHE A 4 -23.95 -7.03 -16.98
C PHE A 4 -23.07 -8.22 -16.61
N GLU A 5 -21.78 -7.97 -16.45
CA GLU A 5 -20.81 -8.97 -16.06
C GLU A 5 -21.13 -9.43 -14.63
N THR A 6 -21.39 -10.73 -14.46
CA THR A 6 -21.74 -11.34 -13.17
C THR A 6 -20.57 -11.38 -12.20
N GLU A 7 -19.35 -11.21 -12.72
CA GLU A 7 -18.10 -11.29 -11.95
C GLU A 7 -17.64 -9.91 -11.48
N VAL A 8 -17.16 -9.84 -10.24
CA VAL A 8 -16.72 -8.58 -9.63
C VAL A 8 -15.33 -8.22 -10.13
N LYS A 9 -15.25 -7.32 -11.12
CA LYS A 9 -14.00 -6.75 -11.64
C LYS A 9 -13.77 -5.34 -11.12
N LEU A 10 -12.60 -5.07 -10.55
CA LEU A 10 -12.21 -3.74 -10.09
C LEU A 10 -12.14 -2.77 -11.27
N PHE A 11 -12.77 -1.61 -11.12
CA PHE A 11 -12.97 -0.61 -12.16
C PHE A 11 -13.61 -1.15 -13.46
N GLY A 12 -14.26 -2.31 -13.40
CA GLY A 12 -14.81 -3.01 -14.57
C GLY A 12 -13.75 -3.59 -15.52
N LYS A 13 -12.50 -3.72 -15.08
CA LYS A 13 -11.39 -4.20 -15.92
C LYS A 13 -10.57 -5.31 -15.27
N TRP A 14 -10.23 -5.16 -13.99
CA TRP A 14 -9.24 -6.02 -13.33
C TRP A 14 -9.90 -7.11 -12.49
N SER A 15 -9.59 -8.38 -12.77
CA SER A 15 -10.06 -9.52 -11.97
C SER A 15 -9.29 -9.63 -10.64
N PHE A 16 -9.93 -10.24 -9.64
CA PHE A 16 -9.32 -10.59 -8.34
C PHE A 16 -8.95 -12.07 -8.22
N GLU A 17 -9.36 -12.91 -9.18
CA GLU A 17 -9.21 -14.38 -9.08
C GLU A 17 -7.76 -14.82 -9.20
N ASP A 18 -6.99 -14.20 -10.10
CA ASP A 18 -5.60 -14.56 -10.39
C ASP A 18 -4.59 -13.97 -9.39
N VAL A 19 -5.06 -13.24 -8.36
CA VAL A 19 -4.17 -12.52 -7.45
C VAL A 19 -3.70 -13.44 -6.34
N THR A 20 -2.39 -13.68 -6.30
CA THR A 20 -1.73 -14.56 -5.33
C THR A 20 -0.87 -13.75 -4.36
N ILE A 21 -0.80 -14.21 -3.12
CA ILE A 21 0.01 -13.60 -2.07
C ILE A 21 1.18 -14.55 -1.79
N SER A 22 2.41 -14.09 -2.03
CA SER A 22 3.62 -14.91 -1.86
C SER A 22 4.02 -15.12 -0.39
N ASP A 23 3.71 -14.15 0.49
CA ASP A 23 4.02 -14.23 1.93
C ASP A 23 2.79 -14.70 2.74
N ILE A 24 2.88 -15.92 3.27
CA ILE A 24 1.83 -16.56 4.07
C ILE A 24 1.45 -15.75 5.32
N SER A 25 2.39 -15.00 5.89
CA SER A 25 2.15 -14.21 7.11
C SER A 25 1.28 -12.97 6.87
N LEU A 26 1.14 -12.56 5.61
CA LEU A 26 0.39 -11.37 5.20
C LEU A 26 -0.97 -11.71 4.58
N GLU A 27 -1.23 -12.99 4.29
CA GLU A 27 -2.43 -13.46 3.59
C GLU A 27 -3.74 -13.00 4.26
N ASP A 28 -3.81 -13.09 5.59
CA ASP A 28 -5.00 -12.66 6.35
C ASP A 28 -5.13 -11.14 6.52
N TYR A 29 -4.06 -10.40 6.24
CA TYR A 29 -3.98 -8.94 6.45
C TYR A 29 -4.06 -8.13 5.15
N ILE A 30 -3.99 -8.80 4.00
CA ILE A 30 -4.14 -8.25 2.66
C ILE A 30 -5.46 -8.78 2.06
N ALA A 31 -6.52 -8.00 2.19
CA ALA A 31 -7.84 -8.35 1.67
C ALA A 31 -7.92 -8.16 0.14
N VAL A 32 -7.49 -9.18 -0.60
CA VAL A 32 -7.51 -9.22 -2.09
C VAL A 32 -8.30 -10.42 -2.63
N LYS A 33 -8.62 -11.40 -1.77
CA LYS A 33 -9.46 -12.56 -2.12
C LYS A 33 -10.83 -12.13 -2.67
N PRO A 34 -11.48 -12.94 -3.53
CA PRO A 34 -12.78 -12.63 -4.14
C PRO A 34 -13.88 -12.21 -3.15
N LYS A 35 -13.83 -12.72 -1.92
CA LYS A 35 -14.72 -12.33 -0.81
C LYS A 35 -14.73 -10.82 -0.51
N TYR A 36 -13.63 -10.14 -0.76
CA TYR A 36 -13.45 -8.70 -0.53
C TYR A 36 -13.44 -7.89 -1.83
N ALA A 37 -13.72 -8.53 -2.97
CA ALA A 37 -13.77 -7.88 -4.27
C ALA A 37 -14.86 -6.80 -4.30
N GLN A 38 -14.53 -5.65 -4.88
CA GLN A 38 -15.43 -4.53 -5.07
C GLN A 38 -15.20 -3.93 -6.45
N PHE A 39 -16.27 -3.49 -7.11
CA PHE A 39 -16.16 -2.78 -8.39
C PHE A 39 -15.42 -1.45 -8.26
N LEU A 40 -15.62 -0.74 -7.15
CA LEU A 40 -14.97 0.54 -6.86
C LEU A 40 -14.37 0.50 -5.45
N PRO A 41 -13.14 1.00 -5.25
CA PRO A 41 -12.49 1.06 -3.94
C PRO A 41 -13.03 2.22 -3.08
N HIS A 42 -14.35 2.35 -3.03
CA HIS A 42 -15.09 3.36 -2.28
C HIS A 42 -16.25 2.71 -1.54
N SER A 43 -16.01 2.32 -0.30
CA SER A 43 -17.04 1.83 0.61
C SER A 43 -17.35 2.85 1.71
N CYS A 44 -18.55 2.75 2.28
CA CYS A 44 -18.92 3.36 3.56
C CYS A 44 -18.55 2.45 4.75
N GLY A 45 -17.50 1.62 4.59
CA GLY A 45 -17.11 0.63 5.58
C GLY A 45 -16.62 1.25 6.90
N ARG A 46 -17.23 0.85 8.02
CA ARG A 46 -16.83 1.29 9.38
C ARG A 46 -15.68 0.44 9.91
N TRP A 47 -14.53 0.51 9.22
CA TRP A 47 -13.35 -0.32 9.49
C TRP A 47 -12.66 -0.01 10.82
N GLN A 48 -12.82 1.21 11.35
CA GLN A 48 -12.18 1.67 12.58
C GLN A 48 -12.94 1.30 13.87
N LYS A 49 -14.18 0.81 13.77
CA LYS A 49 -15.00 0.51 14.97
C LYS A 49 -14.41 -0.59 15.86
N LYS A 50 -13.59 -1.50 15.30
CA LYS A 50 -12.85 -2.52 16.05
C LYS A 50 -11.40 -2.58 15.55
N ARG A 51 -10.45 -2.87 16.44
CA ARG A 51 -8.99 -2.84 16.16
C ARG A 51 -8.57 -3.57 14.88
N PHE A 52 -9.02 -4.81 14.69
CA PHE A 52 -8.61 -5.67 13.56
C PHE A 52 -9.53 -5.61 12.34
N ARG A 53 -10.64 -4.86 12.38
CA ARG A 53 -11.55 -4.76 11.23
C ARG A 53 -10.89 -4.13 10.00
N LYS A 54 -9.84 -3.34 10.20
CA LYS A 54 -9.04 -2.75 9.12
C LYS A 54 -8.38 -3.79 8.21
N ALA A 55 -8.10 -5.01 8.71
CA ALA A 55 -7.52 -6.08 7.90
C ALA A 55 -8.44 -6.51 6.74
N TYR A 56 -9.76 -6.47 6.98
CA TYR A 56 -10.78 -6.84 5.99
C TYR A 56 -11.09 -5.76 4.95
N CYS A 57 -10.54 -4.55 5.12
CA CYS A 57 -10.71 -3.47 4.16
C CYS A 57 -9.84 -3.77 2.93
N PRO A 58 -10.41 -3.74 1.70
CA PRO A 58 -9.65 -4.05 0.50
C PRO A 58 -8.39 -3.21 0.38
N ILE A 59 -7.30 -3.82 -0.12
CA ILE A 59 -5.99 -3.15 -0.14
C ILE A 59 -6.00 -1.86 -0.96
N VAL A 60 -6.74 -1.85 -2.08
CA VAL A 60 -6.88 -0.69 -2.97
C VAL A 60 -7.63 0.45 -2.26
N GLU A 61 -8.64 0.13 -1.45
CA GLU A 61 -9.34 1.13 -0.65
C GLU A 61 -8.44 1.71 0.46
N ARG A 62 -7.57 0.88 1.05
CA ARG A 62 -6.58 1.37 2.02
C ARG A 62 -5.57 2.33 1.36
N LEU A 63 -5.17 2.05 0.12
CA LEU A 63 -4.31 2.93 -0.68
C LEU A 63 -5.00 4.27 -0.98
N THR A 64 -6.26 4.24 -1.44
CA THR A 64 -7.02 5.49 -1.70
C THR A 64 -7.16 6.32 -0.42
N CYS A 65 -7.37 5.67 0.73
CA CYS A 65 -7.39 6.34 2.03
C CYS A 65 -6.05 6.98 2.41
N ALA A 66 -4.93 6.34 2.10
CA ALA A 66 -3.60 6.87 2.39
C ALA A 66 -3.22 8.09 1.52
N LEU A 67 -3.77 8.19 0.31
CA LEU A 67 -3.51 9.32 -0.60
C LEU A 67 -4.18 10.63 -0.17
N MET A 68 -5.31 10.56 0.54
CA MET A 68 -6.07 11.74 0.99
C MET A 68 -5.42 12.52 2.16
N ARG A 69 -4.15 12.26 2.48
CA ARG A 69 -3.49 12.91 3.61
C ARG A 69 -2.96 14.29 3.26
N PHE A 70 -2.75 15.08 4.31
CA PHE A 70 -2.27 16.47 4.32
C PHE A 70 -3.35 17.50 3.96
N GLY A 71 -3.77 18.25 4.99
CA GLY A 71 -4.56 19.48 4.94
C GLY A 71 -5.61 19.53 3.82
N ARG A 72 -5.26 20.24 2.74
CA ARG A 72 -6.15 20.53 1.59
C ARG A 72 -6.76 19.29 0.91
N ASN A 73 -6.15 18.12 1.05
CA ASN A 73 -6.59 16.89 0.40
C ASN A 73 -7.42 15.97 1.31
N ASN A 74 -7.59 16.35 2.58
CA ASN A 74 -8.36 15.58 3.56
C ASN A 74 -9.81 15.40 3.07
N GLY A 75 -10.29 14.14 3.10
CA GLY A 75 -11.67 13.78 2.75
C GLY A 75 -11.97 13.69 1.25
N LYS A 76 -11.03 14.05 0.35
CA LYS A 76 -11.27 14.05 -1.11
C LYS A 76 -11.12 12.66 -1.73
N LYS A 77 -11.98 11.72 -1.33
CA LYS A 77 -11.88 10.31 -1.74
C LYS A 77 -12.16 10.11 -3.23
N LEU A 78 -13.09 10.87 -3.80
CA LEU A 78 -13.38 10.85 -5.24
C LEU A 78 -12.15 11.24 -6.08
N MET A 79 -11.36 12.22 -5.62
CA MET A 79 -10.12 12.61 -6.30
C MET A 79 -9.07 11.50 -6.20
N ALA A 80 -8.90 10.91 -5.02
CA ALA A 80 -7.97 9.80 -4.80
C ALA A 80 -8.32 8.56 -5.64
N LEU A 81 -9.61 8.26 -5.81
CA LEU A 81 -10.07 7.17 -6.69
C LEU A 81 -9.64 7.36 -8.14
N ARG A 82 -9.78 8.58 -8.67
CA ARG A 82 -9.37 8.89 -10.04
C ARG A 82 -7.86 8.71 -10.21
N ILE A 83 -7.07 9.17 -9.24
CA ILE A 83 -5.61 8.98 -9.23
C ILE A 83 -5.26 7.49 -9.27
N VAL A 84 -5.88 6.68 -8.41
CA VAL A 84 -5.63 5.23 -8.37
C VAL A 84 -6.06 4.54 -9.66
N LYS A 85 -7.23 4.90 -10.22
CA LYS A 85 -7.71 4.37 -11.49
C LYS A 85 -6.69 4.61 -12.62
N HIS A 86 -6.22 5.84 -12.77
CA HIS A 86 -5.23 6.18 -13.80
C HIS A 86 -3.87 5.51 -13.54
N SER A 87 -3.43 5.45 -12.28
CA SER A 87 -2.18 4.76 -11.94
C SER A 87 -2.22 3.27 -12.29
N PHE A 88 -3.37 2.60 -12.11
CA PHE A 88 -3.52 1.18 -12.43
C PHE A 88 -3.53 0.94 -13.93
N GLU A 89 -4.08 1.86 -14.71
CA GLU A 89 -3.99 1.82 -16.18
C GLU A 89 -2.52 1.97 -16.63
N ILE A 90 -1.77 2.89 -16.04
CA ILE A 90 -0.34 3.07 -16.32
C ILE A 90 0.47 1.83 -15.93
N ILE A 91 0.23 1.25 -14.73
CA ILE A 91 0.93 0.04 -14.28
C ILE A 91 0.71 -1.11 -15.26
N HIS A 92 -0.54 -1.32 -15.71
CA HIS A 92 -0.83 -2.37 -16.66
C HIS A 92 -0.10 -2.15 -17.99
N LEU A 93 -0.11 -0.93 -18.53
CA LEU A 93 0.59 -0.61 -19.78
C LEU A 93 2.12 -0.77 -19.67
N LEU A 94 2.69 -0.63 -18.47
CA LEU A 94 4.14 -0.75 -18.24
C LEU A 94 4.60 -2.18 -17.95
N THR A 95 3.74 -3.02 -17.38
CA THR A 95 4.11 -4.35 -16.87
C THR A 95 3.39 -5.50 -17.57
N ASP A 96 2.32 -5.21 -18.32
CA ASP A 96 1.38 -6.16 -18.92
C ASP A 96 0.75 -7.14 -17.93
N GLN A 97 0.92 -6.90 -16.62
CA GLN A 97 0.39 -7.71 -15.53
C GLN A 97 -0.86 -7.07 -14.92
N ASN A 98 -1.59 -7.86 -14.12
CA ASN A 98 -2.70 -7.33 -13.34
C ASN A 98 -2.15 -6.32 -12.30
N PRO A 99 -2.58 -5.05 -12.32
CA PRO A 99 -2.06 -4.03 -11.41
C PRO A 99 -2.37 -4.32 -9.94
N VAL A 100 -3.40 -5.12 -9.65
CA VAL A 100 -3.72 -5.57 -8.28
C VAL A 100 -2.65 -6.53 -7.75
N GLN A 101 -2.11 -7.41 -8.60
CA GLN A 101 -1.00 -8.29 -8.26
C GLN A 101 0.25 -7.47 -7.96
N VAL A 102 0.62 -6.56 -8.87
CA VAL A 102 1.80 -5.68 -8.71
C VAL A 102 1.71 -4.85 -7.43
N LEU A 103 0.53 -4.30 -7.10
CA LEU A 103 0.34 -3.60 -5.83
C LEU A 103 0.52 -4.51 -4.62
N THR A 104 0.03 -5.74 -4.70
CA THR A 104 0.15 -6.72 -3.61
C THR A 104 1.62 -7.07 -3.37
N ASP A 105 2.37 -7.34 -4.43
CA ASP A 105 3.81 -7.62 -4.35
C ASP A 105 4.60 -6.40 -3.84
N ALA A 106 4.25 -5.19 -4.28
CA ALA A 106 4.82 -3.96 -3.76
C ALA A 106 4.62 -3.82 -2.24
N VAL A 107 3.41 -4.11 -1.74
CA VAL A 107 3.10 -4.04 -0.30
C VAL A 107 3.89 -5.08 0.50
N ILE A 108 4.04 -6.30 -0.03
CA ILE A 108 4.84 -7.37 0.59
C ILE A 108 6.30 -6.93 0.71
N ASN A 109 6.87 -6.38 -0.35
CA ASN A 109 8.27 -5.98 -0.39
C ASN A 109 8.57 -4.76 0.49
N CYS A 110 7.66 -3.78 0.58
CA CYS A 110 7.87 -2.55 1.34
C CYS A 110 7.66 -2.68 2.87
N GLY A 111 7.09 -3.79 3.35
CA GLY A 111 6.84 -3.99 4.78
C GLY A 111 8.14 -4.28 5.56
N PRO A 112 8.55 -3.46 6.54
CA PRO A 112 9.73 -3.73 7.37
C PRO A 112 9.47 -4.89 8.34
N ARG A 113 10.42 -5.81 8.45
CA ARG A 113 10.30 -6.99 9.35
C ARG A 113 10.73 -6.67 10.78
N GLU A 114 11.72 -5.80 10.93
CA GLU A 114 12.26 -5.35 12.21
C GLU A 114 12.15 -3.83 12.31
N ASP A 115 11.88 -3.31 13.51
CA ASP A 115 11.85 -1.87 13.83
C ASP A 115 12.60 -1.67 15.16
N SER A 116 12.94 -0.42 15.49
CA SER A 116 13.63 -0.09 16.74
C SER A 116 12.75 0.76 17.66
N THR A 117 12.53 0.29 18.88
CA THR A 117 11.79 1.03 19.91
C THR A 117 12.75 1.77 20.83
N ARG A 118 12.28 2.88 21.42
CA ARG A 118 13.05 3.59 22.45
C ARG A 118 12.72 2.97 23.80
N VAL A 119 13.74 2.45 24.47
CA VAL A 119 13.65 1.89 25.82
C VAL A 119 14.62 2.67 26.71
N GLY A 120 14.14 3.15 27.85
CA GLY A 120 14.95 3.99 28.73
C GLY A 120 14.37 4.10 30.11
N GLY A 121 15.23 4.40 31.08
CA GLY A 121 14.91 4.65 32.47
C GLY A 121 15.89 5.68 33.05
N GLY A 122 15.44 6.48 34.01
CA GLY A 122 16.31 7.43 34.71
C GLY A 122 16.95 8.52 33.82
N GLY A 123 16.29 8.94 32.73
CA GLY A 123 16.77 10.02 31.86
C GLY A 123 17.67 9.58 30.70
N ALA A 124 18.11 8.33 30.65
CA ALA A 124 18.85 7.76 29.51
C ALA A 124 17.91 6.93 28.62
N VAL A 125 17.95 7.16 27.31
CA VAL A 125 17.14 6.45 26.31
C VAL A 125 18.03 5.76 25.31
N ARG A 126 17.87 4.45 25.15
CA ARG A 126 18.53 3.64 24.12
C ARG A 126 17.51 3.10 23.12
N ARG A 127 17.98 2.68 21.95
CA ARG A 127 17.17 1.95 20.97
C ARG A 127 17.31 0.46 21.22
N GLN A 128 16.21 -0.27 21.11
CA GLN A 128 16.17 -1.73 21.17
C GLN A 128 15.46 -2.25 19.93
N ALA A 129 16.05 -3.24 19.26
CA ALA A 129 15.41 -3.93 18.14
C ALA A 129 14.18 -4.73 18.59
N CYS A 130 13.09 -4.69 17.81
CA CYS A 130 11.86 -5.43 18.04
C CYS A 130 11.24 -5.90 16.72
N ASP A 131 10.55 -7.04 16.75
CA ASP A 131 9.83 -7.56 15.58
C ASP A 131 8.56 -6.76 15.27
N VAL A 132 8.21 -6.70 13.98
CA VAL A 132 7.04 -5.94 13.49
C VAL A 132 5.86 -6.86 13.20
N SER A 133 4.68 -6.52 13.74
CA SER A 133 3.46 -7.30 13.47
C SER A 133 3.06 -7.25 11.99
N PRO A 134 2.48 -8.33 11.42
CA PRO A 134 2.04 -8.38 10.03
C PRO A 134 1.10 -7.23 9.63
N LEU A 135 0.13 -6.89 10.50
CA LEU A 135 -0.78 -5.77 10.26
C LEU A 135 -0.04 -4.43 10.21
N ARG A 136 0.99 -4.24 11.03
CA ARG A 136 1.83 -3.04 11.03
C ARG A 136 2.68 -2.96 9.77
N ARG A 137 3.22 -4.08 9.29
CA ARG A 137 3.95 -4.18 8.01
C ARG A 137 3.12 -3.64 6.86
N VAL A 138 1.90 -4.14 6.69
CA VAL A 138 0.98 -3.69 5.62
C VAL A 138 0.64 -2.20 5.78
N ASN A 139 0.44 -1.72 7.02
CA ASN A 139 0.14 -0.31 7.26
C ASN A 139 1.31 0.62 6.92
N GLN A 140 2.53 0.25 7.30
CA GLN A 140 3.75 1.02 7.00
C GLN A 140 4.05 0.99 5.50
N ALA A 141 3.93 -0.16 4.84
CA ALA A 141 4.13 -0.29 3.39
C ALA A 141 3.23 0.69 2.60
N ILE A 142 1.91 0.63 2.82
CA ILE A 142 0.95 1.54 2.14
C ILE A 142 1.26 3.01 2.45
N PHE A 143 1.65 3.30 3.69
CA PHE A 143 2.00 4.66 4.09
C PHE A 143 3.24 5.17 3.37
N LEU A 144 4.30 4.37 3.29
CA LEU A 144 5.55 4.72 2.65
C LEU A 144 5.37 4.90 1.14
N ILE A 145 4.64 4.00 0.47
CA ILE A 145 4.29 4.12 -0.96
C ILE A 145 3.54 5.44 -1.23
N ALA A 146 2.50 5.73 -0.43
CA ALA A 146 1.72 6.96 -0.60
C ALA A 146 2.49 8.23 -0.24
N THR A 147 3.54 8.12 0.58
CA THR A 147 4.42 9.23 0.94
C THR A 147 5.44 9.48 -0.17
N GLY A 148 6.11 8.42 -0.65
CA GLY A 148 7.04 8.47 -1.77
C GLY A 148 6.40 9.03 -3.03
N ALA A 149 5.21 8.54 -3.40
CA ALA A 149 4.48 9.05 -4.55
C ALA A 149 4.16 10.56 -4.44
N ARG A 150 3.84 11.04 -3.23
CA ARG A 150 3.54 12.46 -2.99
C ARG A 150 4.80 13.31 -3.04
N GLU A 151 5.87 12.88 -2.40
CA GLU A 151 7.16 13.59 -2.40
C GLU A 151 7.72 13.68 -3.83
N ALA A 152 7.62 12.60 -4.60
CA ALA A 152 8.05 12.56 -6.00
C ALA A 152 7.21 13.46 -6.92
N ALA A 153 5.92 13.65 -6.63
CA ALA A 153 5.04 14.54 -7.39
C ALA A 153 5.14 16.01 -6.95
N PHE A 154 5.64 16.28 -5.75
CA PHE A 154 5.68 17.65 -5.23
C PHE A 154 6.74 18.47 -5.98
N ARG A 155 6.31 19.58 -6.60
CA ARG A 155 7.15 20.45 -7.45
C ARG A 155 7.80 19.71 -8.64
N ASN A 156 7.17 18.62 -9.10
CA ASN A 156 7.58 17.90 -10.29
C ASN A 156 6.55 18.12 -11.41
N ILE A 157 6.99 17.95 -12.66
CA ILE A 157 6.14 18.04 -13.86
C ILE A 157 5.27 16.78 -13.97
N LYS A 158 5.81 15.63 -13.55
CA LYS A 158 5.09 14.34 -13.54
C LYS A 158 3.81 14.43 -12.69
N THR A 159 2.74 13.81 -13.19
CA THR A 159 1.49 13.76 -12.45
C THR A 159 1.59 12.77 -11.29
N ILE A 160 0.74 12.95 -10.27
CA ILE A 160 0.70 12.04 -9.12
C ILE A 160 0.34 10.59 -9.51
N ALA A 161 -0.43 10.39 -10.59
CA ALA A 161 -0.79 9.06 -11.06
C ALA A 161 0.43 8.32 -11.65
N GLU A 162 1.26 9.02 -12.42
CA GLU A 162 2.52 8.50 -12.95
C GLU A 162 3.53 8.23 -11.83
N CYS A 163 3.73 9.19 -10.91
CA CYS A 163 4.63 9.00 -9.77
C CYS A 163 4.21 7.81 -8.88
N LEU A 164 2.90 7.60 -8.70
CA LEU A 164 2.39 6.45 -7.96
C LEU A 164 2.62 5.14 -8.70
N ALA A 165 2.40 5.11 -10.02
CA ALA A 165 2.67 3.94 -10.84
C ALA A 165 4.16 3.56 -10.80
N ASP A 166 5.04 4.54 -11.00
CA ASP A 166 6.50 4.37 -10.91
C ASP A 166 6.90 3.81 -9.53
N GLU A 167 6.37 4.37 -8.44
CA GLU A 167 6.69 3.93 -7.08
C GLU A 167 6.22 2.49 -6.82
N VAL A 168 5.00 2.13 -7.25
CA VAL A 168 4.45 0.77 -7.09
C VAL A 168 5.23 -0.25 -7.92
N VAL A 169 5.56 0.03 -9.17
CA VAL A 169 6.33 -0.89 -10.03
C VAL A 169 7.74 -1.09 -9.48
N ASN A 170 8.41 -0.02 -9.04
CA ASN A 170 9.74 -0.13 -8.44
C ASN A 170 9.71 -0.91 -7.12
N ALA A 171 8.70 -0.69 -6.29
CA ALA A 171 8.50 -1.45 -5.07
C ALA A 171 8.23 -2.95 -5.32
N ALA A 172 7.39 -3.28 -6.31
CA ALA A 172 7.10 -4.66 -6.69
C ALA A 172 8.36 -5.41 -7.16
N LYS A 173 9.25 -4.74 -7.89
CA LYS A 173 10.54 -5.30 -8.33
C LYS A 173 11.60 -5.38 -7.23
N GLY A 174 11.34 -4.86 -6.03
CA GLY A 174 12.36 -4.81 -4.98
C GLY A 174 13.45 -3.75 -5.23
N SER A 175 13.21 -2.78 -6.12
CA SER A 175 14.23 -1.81 -6.52
C SER A 175 14.47 -0.78 -5.42
N SER A 176 15.73 -0.57 -5.08
CA SER A 176 16.17 0.51 -4.19
C SER A 176 15.89 1.90 -4.75
N ASN A 177 15.36 2.07 -5.97
CA ASN A 177 14.91 3.38 -6.46
C ASN A 177 13.63 3.86 -5.78
N SER A 178 12.78 2.94 -5.31
CA SER A 178 11.56 3.30 -4.58
C SER A 178 11.89 3.92 -3.23
N TYR A 179 11.17 4.98 -2.88
CA TYR A 179 11.30 5.61 -1.57
C TYR A 179 10.92 4.62 -0.46
N ALA A 180 9.88 3.83 -0.68
CA ALA A 180 9.38 2.88 0.30
C ALA A 180 10.40 1.80 0.69
N ILE A 181 11.14 1.24 -0.28
CA ILE A 181 12.20 0.26 0.01
C ILE A 181 13.39 0.94 0.68
N LYS A 182 13.84 2.11 0.19
CA LYS A 182 14.93 2.84 0.85
C LYS A 182 14.65 3.08 2.33
N LYS A 183 13.42 3.50 2.66
CA LYS A 183 13.01 3.75 4.04
C LYS A 183 12.85 2.47 4.85
N LYS A 184 12.35 1.39 4.26
CA LYS A 184 12.33 0.07 4.90
C LYS A 184 13.75 -0.37 5.27
N ASP A 185 14.68 -0.35 4.33
CA ASP A 185 16.06 -0.80 4.54
C ASP A 185 16.79 0.07 5.57
N GLU A 186 16.50 1.37 5.62
CA GLU A 186 17.00 2.28 6.66
C GLU A 186 16.51 1.87 8.05
N ILE A 187 15.22 1.56 8.20
CA ILE A 187 14.62 1.13 9.48
C ILE A 187 15.22 -0.21 9.93
N GLU A 188 15.31 -1.19 9.02
CA GLU A 188 15.86 -2.51 9.33
C GLU A 188 17.37 -2.45 9.64
N ARG A 189 18.12 -1.55 8.99
CA ARG A 189 19.54 -1.33 9.31
C ARG A 189 19.73 -0.76 10.71
N VAL A 190 18.88 0.19 11.13
CA VAL A 190 18.91 0.74 12.49
C VAL A 190 18.51 -0.33 13.51
N ALA A 191 17.54 -1.18 13.20
CA ALA A 191 17.18 -2.30 14.07
C ALA A 191 18.35 -3.27 14.23
N LYS A 192 18.99 -3.69 13.13
CA LYS A 192 20.16 -4.58 13.14
C LYS A 192 21.33 -4.02 13.96
N SER A 193 21.55 -2.70 13.92
CA SER A 193 22.61 -2.04 14.69
C SER A 193 22.36 -2.03 16.20
N ASN A 194 21.10 -2.14 16.63
CA ASN A 194 20.69 -2.08 18.04
C ASN A 194 20.16 -3.43 18.54
N ARG A 195 20.55 -4.51 17.86
CA ARG A 195 20.24 -5.88 18.25
C ARG A 195 21.16 -6.32 19.38
#